data_AF-A0AAE3J6Z8-F1
#
_entry.id   AF-A0AAE3J6Z8-F1
#
_cell.length_a   1.000
_cell.length_b   1.000
_cell.length_c   1.000
_cell.angle_alpha   90.00
_cell.angle_beta   90.00
_cell.angle_gamma   90.00
#
_symmetry.space_group_name_H-M   'P 1'
#
loop_
_entity.id
_entity.type
_entity.pdbx_description
1 polymer ?
#
loop_
_entity_poly.entity_id
_entity_poly.type
_entity_poly.pdbx_seq_one_letter_code
_entity_poly.pdbx_strand_id
1 'polypeptide(L)'
;MKEKKWHRVLAVFFVMVTVLSLLSGCGGKSAEKEDAETITVYLWSTSLYDKYAPYIQEQLPDINVEFVVGNNDLDFYRFLNENGGLPDIITCCRFSLHDASPLKDSLMDLSTTNAAGAVYDTYLNNFKNEDGSVNWLPVCADAHGFIVNKDLFEKYEIPLPTDYESFVSACQAFEKVGIRGYTADYYYDYTCMETLQGLSASELSSVDGRKWRTTYSDPDHTKREGLDSNVWPEAFERMEQFIQDTGLSRNDLDLNYDDVVEMYGSGKLAMYFGSSFSVKMFQDQGINTTFLPFFQENGEKWLMTTPYFQVALNRDLAQDETRRKKAMKVLDTMLSEDAQSRIISDGQDLLSYSQDVDLKLTEYLKDVKPVIEENHMYIRIASNDFFSVSRDVVSRMISGEYDAAQAYQSFNTQLLEEEATSENIVLDSQKSYSNRFHSSGGNAAYSVMANTLRSIYGSDVLIATGNSFTGNVLKAGYTEKQAGNMIMPNSLSAYISKMSGAELKETVRNFVEGYQGGFIPFNRGSLPVVSGISVEIKETEDGYILKKVKKDGKTVQDKDTFTVTCLAIPKHMEAYPADDTVVFDGADTTVKNTWTGYVSDGDAVLAEPEDYITLR
;
A
#
# COMPACT_ATOMS: atom_id res chain seq x y z
N MET A 1 59.97 -51.51 18.93
CA MET A 1 58.69 -50.85 19.28
C MET A 1 58.57 -49.53 18.51
N LYS A 2 57.99 -49.56 17.30
CA LYS A 2 57.43 -48.41 16.56
C LYS A 2 57.08 -48.95 15.17
N GLU A 3 55.80 -49.19 14.93
CA GLU A 3 55.15 -49.22 13.60
C GLU A 3 53.69 -49.71 13.68
N LYS A 4 53.26 -50.30 14.81
CA LYS A 4 51.84 -50.64 15.06
C LYS A 4 50.90 -49.45 15.34
N LYS A 5 51.38 -48.19 15.28
CA LYS A 5 50.55 -47.00 15.58
C LYS A 5 49.96 -46.30 14.35
N TRP A 6 50.43 -46.58 13.14
CA TRP A 6 50.00 -45.84 11.95
C TRP A 6 48.66 -46.30 11.35
N HIS A 7 48.32 -47.60 11.46
CA HIS A 7 47.06 -48.11 10.92
C HIS A 7 45.81 -47.75 11.73
N ARG A 8 45.94 -47.40 13.02
CA ARG A 8 44.80 -46.94 13.83
C ARG A 8 44.42 -45.48 13.57
N VAL A 9 45.38 -44.63 13.21
CA VAL A 9 45.10 -43.21 12.93
C VAL A 9 44.44 -43.06 11.56
N LEU A 10 44.85 -43.84 10.56
CA LEU A 10 44.21 -43.88 9.23
C LEU A 10 42.77 -44.43 9.27
N ALA A 11 42.50 -45.44 10.10
CA ALA A 11 41.14 -45.98 10.26
C ALA A 11 40.19 -45.00 10.96
N VAL A 12 40.68 -44.24 11.94
CA VAL A 12 39.88 -43.19 12.61
C VAL A 12 39.64 -42.01 11.67
N PHE A 13 40.61 -41.64 10.83
CA PHE A 13 40.44 -40.56 9.84
C PHE A 13 39.44 -40.96 8.75
N PHE A 14 39.45 -42.21 8.28
CA PHE A 14 38.44 -42.70 7.33
C PHE A 14 37.05 -42.76 7.95
N VAL A 15 36.89 -43.21 9.20
CA VAL A 15 35.57 -43.21 9.87
C VAL A 15 35.07 -41.79 10.14
N MET A 16 35.96 -40.82 10.44
CA MET A 16 35.57 -39.42 10.66
C MET A 16 35.19 -38.70 9.35
N VAL A 17 35.88 -39.00 8.24
CA VAL A 17 35.54 -38.49 6.90
C VAL A 17 34.24 -39.12 6.39
N THR A 18 33.98 -40.41 6.65
CA THR A 18 32.70 -41.04 6.27
C THR A 18 31.52 -40.54 7.13
N VAL A 19 31.74 -40.19 8.41
CA VAL A 19 30.70 -39.58 9.27
C VAL A 19 30.43 -38.11 8.90
N LEU A 20 31.43 -37.37 8.41
CA LEU A 20 31.24 -36.00 7.88
C LEU A 20 30.60 -35.99 6.47
N SER A 21 30.83 -37.01 5.65
CA SER A 21 30.18 -37.16 4.34
C SER A 21 28.78 -37.82 4.41
N LEU A 22 28.40 -38.41 5.55
CA LEU A 22 27.05 -38.93 5.81
C LEU A 22 26.15 -37.93 6.56
N LEU A 23 26.68 -36.79 6.98
CA LEU A 23 25.91 -35.64 7.50
C LEU A 23 25.67 -34.55 6.44
N SER A 24 26.14 -34.74 5.21
CA SER A 24 25.96 -33.83 4.07
C SER A 24 24.95 -34.36 3.04
N GLY A 25 24.18 -35.40 3.39
CA GLY A 25 23.04 -35.89 2.61
C GLY A 25 21.83 -36.06 3.53
N CYS A 26 20.69 -35.48 3.13
CA CYS A 26 19.41 -35.39 3.87
C CYS A 26 19.33 -34.25 4.91
N GLY A 27 19.73 -33.04 4.53
CA GLY A 27 19.31 -31.81 5.20
C GLY A 27 18.22 -31.10 4.42
N GLY A 28 17.04 -31.73 4.25
CA GLY A 28 15.86 -30.96 3.86
C GLY A 28 15.63 -29.92 4.95
N LYS A 29 15.60 -28.62 4.61
CA LYS A 29 15.18 -27.61 5.59
C LYS A 29 13.75 -27.99 6.00
N SER A 30 13.50 -28.27 7.27
CA SER A 30 12.14 -28.48 7.76
C SER A 30 11.36 -27.17 7.63
N ALA A 31 10.05 -27.24 7.38
CA ALA A 31 9.18 -26.07 7.32
C ALA A 31 9.36 -25.15 8.54
N GLU A 32 9.45 -25.72 9.75
CA GLU A 32 9.73 -24.99 10.99
C GLU A 32 11.01 -24.15 10.96
N LYS A 33 12.07 -24.65 10.30
CA LYS A 33 13.34 -23.92 10.19
C LYS A 33 13.21 -22.78 9.17
N GLU A 34 12.55 -23.03 8.04
CA GLU A 34 12.29 -21.99 7.04
C GLU A 34 11.41 -20.87 7.64
N ASP A 35 10.41 -21.23 8.43
CA ASP A 35 9.54 -20.32 9.17
C ASP A 35 10.31 -19.44 10.16
N ALA A 36 11.20 -20.04 10.95
CA ALA A 36 12.04 -19.30 11.89
C ALA A 36 13.02 -18.35 11.18
N GLU A 37 13.46 -18.69 9.96
CA GLU A 37 14.42 -17.91 9.19
C GLU A 37 13.80 -16.75 8.40
N THR A 38 12.50 -16.80 8.11
CA THR A 38 11.79 -15.89 7.20
C THR A 38 11.16 -14.70 7.92
N ILE A 39 11.40 -13.48 7.42
CA ILE A 39 10.70 -12.26 7.86
C ILE A 39 9.55 -11.97 6.90
N THR A 40 8.38 -11.68 7.42
CA THR A 40 7.19 -11.33 6.63
C THR A 40 7.00 -9.81 6.58
N VAL A 41 6.86 -9.25 5.38
CA VAL A 41 6.65 -7.81 5.15
C VAL A 41 5.36 -7.63 4.37
N TYR A 42 4.40 -6.94 4.95
CA TYR A 42 3.16 -6.61 4.26
C TYR A 42 3.27 -5.26 3.55
N LEU A 43 2.95 -5.27 2.26
CA LEU A 43 2.92 -4.10 1.38
C LEU A 43 1.47 -3.70 1.11
N TRP A 44 1.11 -2.46 1.41
CA TRP A 44 -0.25 -1.94 1.27
C TRP A 44 -0.72 -1.77 -0.18
N SER A 45 0.18 -1.92 -1.16
CA SER A 45 -0.11 -1.79 -2.59
C SER A 45 0.73 -2.74 -3.44
N THR A 46 0.16 -3.15 -4.56
CA THR A 46 0.81 -3.94 -5.61
C THR A 46 1.94 -3.19 -6.31
N SER A 47 1.87 -1.86 -6.39
CA SER A 47 2.91 -1.02 -7.00
C SER A 47 4.28 -1.16 -6.31
N LEU A 48 4.28 -1.44 -5.00
CA LEU A 48 5.49 -1.67 -4.23
C LEU A 48 6.15 -3.01 -4.56
N TYR A 49 5.39 -3.98 -5.07
CA TYR A 49 5.91 -5.31 -5.34
C TYR A 49 6.80 -5.37 -6.60
N ASP A 50 6.58 -4.45 -7.55
CA ASP A 50 7.31 -4.47 -8.84
C ASP A 50 8.73 -3.89 -8.74
N LYS A 51 8.93 -2.83 -7.94
CA LYS A 51 10.22 -2.10 -7.86
C LYS A 51 10.80 -2.05 -6.46
N TYR A 52 9.96 -1.87 -5.44
CA TYR A 52 10.42 -1.67 -4.06
C TYR A 52 10.81 -3.01 -3.42
N ALA A 53 9.96 -4.03 -3.46
CA ALA A 53 10.25 -5.34 -2.87
C ALA A 53 11.51 -6.03 -3.44
N PRO A 54 11.73 -6.07 -4.77
CA PRO A 54 12.95 -6.63 -5.35
C PRO A 54 14.20 -5.89 -4.88
N TYR A 55 14.15 -4.55 -4.80
CA TYR A 55 15.26 -3.75 -4.29
C TYR A 55 15.60 -4.09 -2.83
N ILE A 56 14.58 -4.18 -1.95
CA ILE A 56 14.81 -4.58 -0.55
C ILE A 56 15.45 -5.96 -0.46
N GLN A 57 14.99 -6.92 -1.27
CA GLN A 57 15.56 -8.26 -1.30
C GLN A 57 17.01 -8.27 -1.81
N GLU A 58 17.32 -7.49 -2.84
CA GLU A 58 18.67 -7.34 -3.41
C GLU A 58 19.67 -6.81 -2.36
N GLN A 59 19.25 -5.86 -1.53
CA GLN A 59 20.08 -5.33 -0.45
C GLN A 59 20.26 -6.31 0.73
N LEU A 60 19.41 -7.34 0.82
CA LEU A 60 19.36 -8.30 1.93
C LEU A 60 19.43 -9.76 1.46
N PRO A 61 20.48 -10.18 0.72
CA PRO A 61 20.57 -11.52 0.16
C PRO A 61 20.61 -12.64 1.24
N ASP A 62 21.03 -12.29 2.45
CA ASP A 62 21.12 -13.24 3.58
C ASP A 62 19.82 -13.37 4.40
N ILE A 63 18.80 -12.55 4.10
CA ILE A 63 17.51 -12.58 4.79
C ILE A 63 16.43 -13.00 3.80
N ASN A 64 15.76 -14.12 4.10
CA ASN A 64 14.57 -14.50 3.35
C ASN A 64 13.42 -13.60 3.78
N VAL A 65 12.91 -12.79 2.84
CA VAL A 65 11.76 -11.91 3.09
C VAL A 65 10.57 -12.41 2.29
N GLU A 66 9.48 -12.73 2.98
CA GLU A 66 8.19 -13.05 2.37
C GLU A 66 7.39 -11.75 2.25
N PHE A 67 7.26 -11.22 1.03
CA PHE A 67 6.49 -10.01 0.78
C PHE A 67 5.03 -10.36 0.51
N VAL A 68 4.16 -9.92 1.41
CA VAL A 68 2.71 -10.09 1.30
C VAL A 68 2.14 -8.83 0.69
N VAL A 69 1.55 -8.93 -0.50
CA VAL A 69 0.83 -7.81 -1.08
C VAL A 69 -0.61 -7.86 -0.61
N GLY A 70 -1.10 -6.76 -0.04
CA GLY A 70 -2.47 -6.70 0.42
C GLY A 70 -3.05 -5.30 0.35
N ASN A 71 -4.14 -5.12 1.06
CA ASN A 71 -4.98 -3.94 1.01
C ASN A 71 -4.52 -2.90 2.06
N ASN A 72 -4.71 -1.61 1.75
CA ASN A 72 -4.42 -0.47 2.61
C ASN A 72 -5.57 -0.25 3.62
N ASP A 73 -5.64 -1.11 4.64
CA ASP A 73 -6.77 -1.14 5.58
C ASP A 73 -6.33 -1.56 7.00
N LEU A 74 -6.39 -0.62 7.94
CA LEU A 74 -6.05 -0.86 9.35
C LEU A 74 -7.03 -1.83 10.04
N ASP A 75 -8.30 -1.88 9.61
CA ASP A 75 -9.28 -2.84 10.13
C ASP A 75 -8.89 -4.28 9.78
N PHE A 76 -8.29 -4.47 8.61
CA PHE A 76 -7.80 -5.79 8.22
C PHE A 76 -6.60 -6.21 9.07
N TYR A 77 -5.69 -5.29 9.41
CA TYR A 77 -4.63 -5.61 10.37
C TYR A 77 -5.17 -5.94 11.76
N ARG A 78 -6.22 -5.27 12.23
CA ARG A 78 -6.90 -5.63 13.48
C ARG A 78 -7.44 -7.05 13.42
N PHE A 79 -8.14 -7.41 12.34
CA PHE A 79 -8.60 -8.78 12.10
C PHE A 79 -7.45 -9.80 12.09
N LEU A 80 -6.35 -9.50 11.39
CA LEU A 80 -5.16 -10.37 11.37
C LEU A 80 -4.57 -10.54 12.77
N ASN A 81 -4.46 -9.46 13.55
CA ASN A 81 -3.94 -9.47 14.91
C ASN A 81 -4.79 -10.33 15.86
N GLU A 82 -6.12 -10.12 15.85
CA GLU A 82 -7.07 -10.87 16.69
C GLU A 82 -7.04 -12.39 16.42
N ASN A 83 -6.62 -12.78 15.22
CA ASN A 83 -6.60 -14.17 14.75
C ASN A 83 -5.19 -14.73 14.57
N GLY A 84 -4.15 -14.07 15.10
CA GLY A 84 -2.77 -14.57 15.13
C GLY A 84 -2.05 -14.58 13.78
N GLY A 85 -2.48 -13.75 12.84
CA GLY A 85 -1.98 -13.64 11.47
C GLY A 85 -1.19 -12.38 11.16
N LEU A 86 -0.85 -11.54 12.15
CA LEU A 86 -0.17 -10.26 11.93
C LEU A 86 1.28 -10.46 11.43
N PRO A 87 1.67 -9.88 10.27
CA PRO A 87 3.03 -9.97 9.73
C PRO A 87 4.10 -9.36 10.65
N ASP A 88 5.38 -9.70 10.45
CA ASP A 88 6.50 -9.17 11.25
C ASP A 88 6.66 -7.65 11.05
N ILE A 89 6.52 -7.19 9.81
CA ILE A 89 6.54 -5.77 9.42
C ILE A 89 5.28 -5.49 8.62
N ILE A 90 4.54 -4.46 9.00
CA ILE A 90 3.35 -3.98 8.29
C ILE A 90 3.57 -2.57 7.77
N THR A 91 2.98 -2.27 6.63
CA THR A 91 3.03 -0.93 6.04
C THR A 91 1.62 -0.39 5.82
N CYS A 92 1.48 0.92 5.88
CA CYS A 92 0.22 1.58 5.57
C CYS A 92 0.49 2.77 4.65
N CYS A 93 -0.57 3.24 3.99
CA CYS A 93 -0.60 4.56 3.36
C CYS A 93 -1.64 5.44 4.05
N ARG A 94 -2.89 4.97 4.17
CA ARG A 94 -3.95 5.72 4.85
C ARG A 94 -3.83 5.52 6.35
N PHE A 95 -3.27 6.52 7.02
CA PHE A 95 -2.98 6.44 8.44
C PHE A 95 -3.60 7.58 9.23
N SER A 96 -4.26 7.22 10.32
CA SER A 96 -4.49 8.07 11.46
C SER A 96 -4.06 7.32 12.72
N LEU A 97 -3.52 8.03 13.70
CA LEU A 97 -3.15 7.40 14.97
C LEU A 97 -4.40 6.89 15.70
N HIS A 98 -5.54 7.59 15.55
CA HIS A 98 -6.86 7.17 16.04
C HIS A 98 -7.26 5.78 15.53
N ASP A 99 -7.19 5.52 14.22
CA ASP A 99 -7.63 4.24 13.65
C ASP A 99 -6.58 3.12 13.85
N ALA A 100 -5.31 3.51 14.01
CA ALA A 100 -4.22 2.58 14.33
C ALA A 100 -4.17 2.22 15.82
N SER A 101 -4.88 2.98 16.65
CA SER A 101 -4.87 2.90 18.11
C SER A 101 -5.20 1.49 18.65
N PRO A 102 -6.14 0.71 18.07
CA PRO A 102 -6.43 -0.65 18.53
C PRO A 102 -5.27 -1.65 18.31
N LEU A 103 -4.28 -1.30 17.49
CA LEU A 103 -3.10 -2.12 17.23
C LEU A 103 -1.92 -1.79 18.15
N LYS A 104 -1.96 -0.68 18.91
CA LYS A 104 -0.85 -0.16 19.73
C LYS A 104 -0.15 -1.26 20.52
N ASP A 105 -0.91 -2.04 21.30
CA ASP A 105 -0.37 -3.06 22.19
C ASP A 105 0.21 -4.29 21.48
N SER A 106 -0.11 -4.47 20.19
CA SER A 106 0.39 -5.54 19.34
C SER A 106 1.61 -5.15 18.53
N LEU A 107 2.05 -3.89 18.64
CA LEU A 107 3.20 -3.36 17.90
C LEU A 107 4.36 -3.06 18.84
N MET A 108 5.58 -3.11 18.30
CA MET A 108 6.78 -2.70 19.04
C MET A 108 6.76 -1.20 19.29
N ASP A 109 7.24 -0.79 20.47
CA ASP A 109 7.60 0.61 20.70
C ASP A 109 8.98 0.89 20.09
N LEU A 110 9.03 1.80 19.13
CA LEU A 110 10.20 2.21 18.37
C LEU A 110 10.77 3.54 18.87
N SER A 111 10.19 4.17 19.89
CA SER A 111 10.55 5.50 20.40
C SER A 111 12.03 5.69 20.76
N THR A 112 12.72 4.60 21.11
CA THR A 112 14.15 4.60 21.50
C THR A 112 15.10 4.13 20.40
N THR A 113 14.59 3.92 19.18
CA THR A 113 15.38 3.44 18.04
C THR A 113 15.98 4.60 17.24
N ASN A 114 17.09 4.34 16.55
CA ASN A 114 17.67 5.31 15.61
C ASN A 114 16.68 5.68 14.49
N ALA A 115 15.86 4.71 14.05
CA ALA A 115 14.84 4.93 13.03
C ALA A 115 13.81 6.00 13.45
N ALA A 116 13.37 5.99 14.72
CA ALA A 116 12.52 7.05 15.26
C ALA A 116 13.30 8.37 15.41
N GLY A 117 14.54 8.32 15.89
CA GLY A 117 15.39 9.50 16.08
C GLY A 117 15.75 10.24 14.80
N ALA A 118 15.67 9.59 13.64
CA ALA A 118 15.90 10.20 12.33
C ALA A 118 14.70 11.03 11.84
N VAL A 119 13.48 10.80 12.34
CA VAL A 119 12.28 11.53 11.92
C VAL A 119 12.27 12.93 12.57
N TYR A 120 11.89 13.99 11.84
CA TYR A 120 11.69 15.30 12.48
C TYR A 120 10.58 15.23 13.53
N ASP A 121 10.84 15.80 14.72
CA ASP A 121 9.89 15.77 15.85
C ASP A 121 8.50 16.31 15.48
N THR A 122 8.44 17.33 14.61
CA THR A 122 7.17 17.93 14.15
C THR A 122 6.25 16.90 13.48
N TYR A 123 6.81 15.90 12.79
CA TYR A 123 6.05 14.81 12.15
C TYR A 123 5.87 13.63 13.10
N LEU A 124 6.94 13.22 13.79
CA LEU A 124 6.93 12.07 14.70
C LEU A 124 5.90 12.24 15.83
N ASN A 125 5.69 13.47 16.31
CA ASN A 125 4.70 13.74 17.35
C ASN A 125 3.26 13.44 16.93
N ASN A 126 2.94 13.44 15.62
CA ASN A 126 1.62 13.01 15.13
C ASN A 126 1.41 11.48 15.19
N PHE A 127 2.46 10.73 15.49
CA PHE A 127 2.50 9.26 15.60
C PHE A 127 2.82 8.78 17.03
N LYS A 128 2.99 9.73 17.96
CA LYS A 128 3.36 9.46 19.35
C LYS A 128 2.11 9.36 20.20
N ASN A 129 1.99 8.28 20.96
CA ASN A 129 0.91 8.10 21.93
C ASN A 129 1.14 9.00 23.16
N GLU A 130 0.09 9.20 23.99
CA GLU A 130 0.21 10.02 25.21
C GLU A 130 1.27 9.50 26.20
N ASP A 131 1.46 8.18 26.26
CA ASP A 131 2.50 7.55 27.09
C ASP A 131 3.93 7.72 26.55
N GLY A 132 4.08 8.38 25.39
CA GLY A 132 5.36 8.66 24.72
C GLY A 132 5.85 7.56 23.79
N SER A 133 5.16 6.43 23.69
CA SER A 133 5.51 5.36 22.76
C SER A 133 5.28 5.76 21.30
N VAL A 134 6.06 5.18 20.41
CA VAL A 134 5.96 5.36 18.95
C VAL A 134 5.89 3.99 18.31
N ASN A 135 4.69 3.55 17.93
CA ASN A 135 4.49 2.22 17.34
C ASN A 135 4.50 2.21 15.81
N TRP A 136 4.36 3.39 15.20
CA TRP A 136 4.37 3.60 13.76
C TRP A 136 5.39 4.68 13.41
N LEU A 137 6.21 4.43 12.40
CA LEU A 137 7.14 5.42 11.87
C LEU A 137 6.57 6.04 10.59
N PRO A 138 6.42 7.37 10.54
CA PRO A 138 6.16 8.05 9.28
C PRO A 138 7.41 8.06 8.42
N VAL A 139 7.31 7.65 7.17
CA VAL A 139 8.46 7.57 6.26
C VAL A 139 8.45 8.74 5.28
N CYS A 140 7.41 8.83 4.45
CA CYS A 140 7.28 9.85 3.43
C CYS A 140 5.81 10.19 3.11
N ALA A 141 5.61 11.27 2.37
CA ALA A 141 4.31 11.77 1.96
C ALA A 141 4.29 12.37 0.55
N ASP A 142 3.09 12.41 -0.02
CA ASP A 142 2.76 13.26 -1.17
C ASP A 142 2.36 14.66 -0.69
N ALA A 143 2.68 15.68 -1.49
CA ALA A 143 2.35 17.07 -1.23
C ALA A 143 1.07 17.46 -1.95
N HIS A 144 0.15 18.10 -1.23
CA HIS A 144 -1.12 18.58 -1.74
C HIS A 144 -1.22 20.10 -1.57
N GLY A 145 -1.78 20.75 -2.58
CA GLY A 145 -1.80 22.20 -2.71
C GLY A 145 -2.54 22.62 -3.98
N PHE A 146 -2.22 23.80 -4.51
CA PHE A 146 -2.85 24.32 -5.71
C PHE A 146 -2.03 24.00 -6.96
N ILE A 147 -2.68 23.38 -7.94
CA ILE A 147 -2.13 23.14 -9.27
C ILE A 147 -2.51 24.33 -10.17
N VAL A 148 -1.53 24.99 -10.78
CA VAL A 148 -1.72 26.30 -11.39
C VAL A 148 -1.27 26.32 -12.84
N ASN A 149 -2.15 26.72 -13.76
CA ASN A 149 -1.87 26.78 -15.19
C ASN A 149 -1.21 28.12 -15.56
N LYS A 150 0.12 28.17 -15.60
CA LYS A 150 0.86 29.41 -15.86
C LYS A 150 0.59 30.00 -17.24
N ASP A 151 0.29 29.17 -18.23
CA ASP A 151 -0.05 29.65 -19.58
C ASP A 151 -1.30 30.55 -19.54
N LEU A 152 -2.29 30.23 -18.70
CA LEU A 152 -3.47 31.07 -18.52
C LEU A 152 -3.12 32.39 -17.80
N PHE A 153 -2.31 32.33 -16.74
CA PHE A 153 -1.86 33.54 -16.04
C PHE A 153 -1.09 34.49 -16.97
N GLU A 154 -0.15 33.97 -17.75
CA GLU A 154 0.61 34.74 -18.73
C GLU A 154 -0.29 35.32 -19.84
N LYS A 155 -1.21 34.50 -20.39
CA LYS A 155 -2.12 34.91 -21.47
C LYS A 155 -3.05 36.06 -21.09
N TYR A 156 -3.55 36.07 -19.85
CA TYR A 156 -4.49 37.09 -19.36
C TYR A 156 -3.82 38.20 -18.55
N GLU A 157 -2.48 38.20 -18.48
CA GLU A 157 -1.70 39.19 -17.72
C GLU A 157 -2.10 39.24 -16.23
N ILE A 158 -2.49 38.09 -15.66
CA ILE A 158 -2.83 37.94 -14.25
C ILE A 158 -1.57 37.48 -13.51
N PRO A 159 -1.15 38.15 -12.41
CA PRO A 159 0.01 37.72 -11.64
C PRO A 159 -0.27 36.41 -10.90
N LEU A 160 0.75 35.56 -10.77
CA LEU A 160 0.66 34.36 -9.94
C LEU A 160 0.44 34.73 -8.47
N PRO A 161 -0.42 34.01 -7.72
CA PRO A 161 -0.65 34.28 -6.32
C PRO A 161 0.61 34.09 -5.47
N THR A 162 0.82 35.00 -4.52
CA THR A 162 1.90 34.92 -3.53
C THR A 162 1.40 34.85 -2.09
N ASP A 163 0.11 35.12 -1.91
CA ASP A 163 -0.64 35.19 -0.65
C ASP A 163 -2.14 34.95 -0.94
N TYR A 164 -2.96 34.90 0.11
CA TYR A 164 -4.39 34.62 0.00
C TYR A 164 -5.14 35.72 -0.77
N GLU A 165 -4.85 37.00 -0.52
CA GLU A 165 -5.51 38.12 -1.20
C GLU A 165 -5.27 38.11 -2.72
N SER A 166 -4.04 37.83 -3.14
CA SER A 166 -3.68 37.68 -4.56
C SER A 166 -4.28 36.42 -5.18
N PHE A 167 -4.45 35.34 -4.41
CA PHE A 167 -5.17 34.14 -4.86
C PHE A 167 -6.64 34.45 -5.17
N VAL A 168 -7.34 35.12 -4.25
CA VAL A 168 -8.74 35.55 -4.44
C VAL A 168 -8.85 36.51 -5.62
N SER A 169 -7.93 37.47 -5.71
CA SER A 169 -7.88 38.43 -6.82
C SER A 169 -7.71 37.73 -8.18
N ALA A 170 -6.87 36.69 -8.24
CA ALA A 170 -6.70 35.88 -9.44
C ALA A 170 -7.99 35.13 -9.79
N CYS A 171 -8.66 34.50 -8.82
CA CYS A 171 -9.94 33.81 -9.05
C CYS A 171 -10.98 34.75 -9.67
N GLN A 172 -11.15 35.94 -9.07
CA GLN A 172 -12.08 36.97 -9.55
C GLN A 172 -11.68 37.55 -10.93
N ALA A 173 -10.39 37.62 -11.23
CA ALA A 173 -9.90 38.10 -12.52
C ALA A 173 -10.19 37.09 -13.65
N PHE A 174 -10.01 35.79 -13.40
CA PHE A 174 -10.36 34.74 -14.36
C PHE A 174 -11.86 34.68 -14.65
N GLU A 175 -12.70 34.84 -13.62
CA GLU A 175 -14.15 34.84 -13.78
C GLU A 175 -14.60 35.94 -14.76
N LYS A 176 -13.98 37.13 -14.72
CA LYS A 176 -14.28 38.25 -15.64
C LYS A 176 -13.97 37.95 -17.11
N VAL A 177 -13.08 37.00 -17.37
CA VAL A 177 -12.72 36.57 -18.74
C VAL A 177 -13.35 35.22 -19.10
N GLY A 178 -14.29 34.72 -18.29
CA GLY A 178 -15.04 33.50 -18.55
C GLY A 178 -14.25 32.21 -18.32
N ILE A 179 -13.24 32.25 -17.46
CA ILE A 179 -12.46 31.08 -17.02
C ILE A 179 -12.74 30.84 -15.55
N ARG A 180 -12.92 29.58 -15.16
CA ARG A 180 -13.06 29.22 -13.75
C ARG A 180 -11.74 29.47 -13.03
N GLY A 181 -11.76 30.36 -12.04
CA GLY A 181 -10.58 30.71 -11.26
C GLY A 181 -10.04 29.53 -10.44
N TYR A 182 -10.92 28.89 -9.69
CA TYR A 182 -10.61 27.74 -8.84
C TYR A 182 -11.79 26.77 -8.75
N THR A 183 -11.52 25.47 -8.67
CA THR A 183 -12.44 24.45 -8.17
C THR A 183 -11.65 23.23 -7.70
N ALA A 184 -12.33 22.19 -7.25
CA ALA A 184 -11.76 20.88 -6.95
C ALA A 184 -12.85 19.80 -7.06
N ASP A 185 -12.48 18.54 -6.92
CA ASP A 185 -13.36 17.38 -6.98
C ASP A 185 -14.09 17.13 -5.65
N TYR A 186 -14.89 18.11 -5.20
CA TYR A 186 -15.65 18.07 -3.93
C TYR A 186 -16.73 16.97 -3.88
N TYR A 187 -16.90 16.21 -4.96
CA TYR A 187 -17.62 14.94 -4.94
C TYR A 187 -17.01 13.95 -3.92
N TYR A 188 -15.68 14.00 -3.73
CA TYR A 188 -14.96 13.10 -2.83
C TYR A 188 -14.72 13.68 -1.45
N ASP A 189 -14.68 12.78 -0.46
CA ASP A 189 -14.44 13.08 0.94
C ASP A 189 -13.06 13.67 1.22
N TYR A 190 -12.03 13.16 0.55
CA TYR A 190 -10.65 13.60 0.74
C TYR A 190 -10.46 15.07 0.41
N THR A 191 -11.08 15.58 -0.67
CA THR A 191 -10.97 16.99 -1.09
C THR A 191 -11.67 17.91 -0.11
N CYS A 192 -12.85 17.52 0.37
CA CYS A 192 -13.56 18.24 1.44
C CYS A 192 -12.70 18.35 2.70
N MET A 193 -12.15 17.22 3.16
CA MET A 193 -11.33 17.14 4.37
C MET A 193 -10.02 17.94 4.23
N GLU A 194 -9.31 17.76 3.13
CA GLU A 194 -7.99 18.38 2.91
C GLU A 194 -8.10 19.89 2.67
N THR A 195 -9.16 20.37 2.01
CA THR A 195 -9.42 21.81 1.88
C THR A 195 -9.68 22.42 3.25
N LEU A 196 -10.60 21.84 4.04
CA LEU A 196 -10.95 22.34 5.37
C LEU A 196 -9.72 22.46 6.28
N GLN A 197 -8.85 21.44 6.27
CA GLN A 197 -7.64 21.46 7.09
C GLN A 197 -6.53 22.33 6.49
N GLY A 198 -6.35 22.32 5.17
CA GLY A 198 -5.27 23.05 4.50
C GLY A 198 -5.39 24.56 4.62
N LEU A 199 -6.62 25.08 4.60
CA LEU A 199 -6.92 26.49 4.83
C LEU A 199 -6.62 26.97 6.26
N SER A 200 -6.40 26.06 7.21
CA SER A 200 -6.15 26.36 8.63
C SER A 200 -4.96 25.58 9.19
N ALA A 201 -4.00 25.26 8.32
CA ALA A 201 -2.83 24.47 8.68
C ALA A 201 -1.99 25.15 9.77
N SER A 202 -1.90 26.49 9.78
CA SER A 202 -1.18 27.23 10.83
C SER A 202 -1.83 27.08 12.21
N GLU A 203 -3.16 27.18 12.28
CA GLU A 203 -3.91 27.11 13.54
C GLU A 203 -4.00 25.67 14.03
N LEU A 204 -4.18 24.71 13.13
CA LEU A 204 -4.12 23.28 13.45
C LEU A 204 -2.71 22.85 13.87
N SER A 205 -1.68 23.53 13.38
CA SER A 205 -0.29 23.34 13.82
C SER A 205 0.07 24.13 15.08
N SER A 206 -0.83 24.95 15.63
CA SER A 206 -0.59 25.71 16.86
C SER A 206 -0.47 24.81 18.10
N VAL A 207 -0.16 25.39 19.26
CA VAL A 207 -0.13 24.62 20.53
C VAL A 207 -1.50 24.01 20.84
N ASP A 208 -2.58 24.78 20.65
CA ASP A 208 -3.94 24.31 20.93
C ASP A 208 -4.37 23.25 19.91
N GLY A 209 -4.07 23.46 18.63
CA GLY A 209 -4.38 22.50 17.56
C GLY A 209 -3.66 21.16 17.76
N ARG A 210 -2.36 21.19 18.11
CA ARG A 210 -1.60 19.97 18.43
C ARG A 210 -2.15 19.27 19.69
N LYS A 211 -2.51 20.04 20.71
CA LYS A 211 -3.09 19.48 21.94
C LYS A 211 -4.40 18.75 21.65
N TRP A 212 -5.31 19.40 20.92
CA TRP A 212 -6.55 18.76 20.52
C TRP A 212 -6.30 17.52 19.66
N ARG A 213 -5.40 17.59 18.68
CA ARG A 213 -5.07 16.43 17.82
C ARG A 213 -4.57 15.24 18.63
N THR A 214 -3.71 15.48 19.63
CA THR A 214 -3.24 14.42 20.54
C THR A 214 -4.41 13.78 21.27
N THR A 215 -5.30 14.57 21.85
CA THR A 215 -6.49 14.09 22.57
C THR A 215 -7.46 13.35 21.63
N TYR A 216 -7.68 13.86 20.42
CA TYR A 216 -8.54 13.23 19.41
C TYR A 216 -8.00 11.87 18.95
N SER A 217 -6.66 11.72 18.93
CA SER A 217 -6.00 10.51 18.43
C SER A 217 -5.63 9.50 19.51
N ASP A 218 -6.02 9.72 20.77
CA ASP A 218 -5.59 8.90 21.90
C ASP A 218 -6.27 7.52 21.92
N PRO A 219 -5.52 6.39 21.85
CA PRO A 219 -6.06 5.03 22.03
C PRO A 219 -6.78 4.80 23.35
N ASP A 220 -6.33 5.46 24.43
CA ASP A 220 -6.79 5.16 25.78
C ASP A 220 -8.12 5.89 26.10
N HIS A 221 -8.60 6.72 25.18
CA HIS A 221 -9.90 7.36 25.23
C HIS A 221 -11.05 6.39 24.91
N THR A 222 -11.70 5.89 25.96
CA THR A 222 -12.95 5.10 25.86
C THR A 222 -14.18 5.91 25.40
N LYS A 223 -14.02 7.21 25.13
CA LYS A 223 -15.07 8.11 24.65
C LYS A 223 -14.59 8.78 23.38
N ARG A 224 -15.45 8.86 22.36
CA ARG A 224 -15.20 9.63 21.15
C ARG A 224 -14.90 11.09 21.53
N GLU A 225 -13.88 11.66 20.90
CA GLU A 225 -13.48 13.05 21.07
C GLU A 225 -14.05 13.88 19.92
N GLY A 226 -14.66 15.02 20.24
CA GLY A 226 -15.22 15.95 19.27
C GLY A 226 -14.19 16.97 18.78
N LEU A 227 -14.67 18.03 18.16
CA LEU A 227 -13.86 19.19 17.81
C LEU A 227 -13.71 20.12 19.02
N ASP A 228 -12.51 20.65 19.27
CA ASP A 228 -12.34 21.68 20.30
C ASP A 228 -13.04 23.00 19.95
N SER A 229 -13.22 23.87 20.95
CA SER A 229 -13.90 25.16 20.80
C SER A 229 -12.98 26.34 20.48
N ASN A 230 -11.69 26.11 20.26
CA ASN A 230 -10.67 27.13 20.07
C ASN A 230 -10.23 27.22 18.60
N VAL A 231 -9.80 26.11 18.00
CA VAL A 231 -9.20 26.06 16.67
C VAL A 231 -10.24 25.81 15.58
N TRP A 232 -11.13 24.86 15.81
CA TRP A 232 -12.08 24.41 14.79
C TRP A 232 -13.13 25.44 14.38
N PRO A 233 -13.69 26.29 15.27
CA PRO A 233 -14.59 27.35 14.83
C PRO A 233 -13.96 28.27 13.77
N GLU A 234 -12.72 28.70 14.00
CA GLU A 234 -11.98 29.52 13.03
C GLU A 234 -11.74 28.77 11.71
N ALA A 235 -11.47 27.45 11.77
CA ALA A 235 -11.28 26.66 10.55
C ALA A 235 -12.54 26.62 9.67
N PHE A 236 -13.73 26.54 10.27
CA PHE A 236 -14.99 26.62 9.53
C PHE A 236 -15.28 28.03 9.01
N GLU A 237 -14.93 29.08 9.76
CA GLU A 237 -15.04 30.47 9.28
C GLU A 237 -14.15 30.69 8.05
N ARG A 238 -12.92 30.15 8.05
CA ARG A 238 -12.02 30.20 6.89
C ARG A 238 -12.55 29.41 5.71
N MET A 239 -13.15 28.24 5.93
CA MET A 239 -13.77 27.46 4.86
C MET A 239 -14.96 28.21 4.24
N GLU A 240 -15.82 28.83 5.07
CA GLU A 240 -16.93 29.66 4.59
C GLU A 240 -16.44 30.86 3.76
N GLN A 241 -15.41 31.56 4.24
CA GLN A 241 -14.77 32.64 3.50
C GLN A 241 -14.22 32.15 2.16
N PHE A 242 -13.50 31.04 2.15
CA PHE A 242 -12.91 30.47 0.94
C PHE A 242 -13.98 30.10 -0.11
N ILE A 243 -15.09 29.50 0.32
CA ILE A 243 -16.23 29.20 -0.56
C ILE A 243 -16.74 30.48 -1.24
N GLN A 244 -16.92 31.55 -0.48
CA GLN A 244 -17.39 32.84 -1.00
C GLN A 244 -16.38 33.48 -1.96
N ASP A 245 -15.10 33.51 -1.58
CA ASP A 245 -14.03 34.18 -2.29
C ASP A 245 -13.69 33.50 -3.64
N THR A 246 -13.80 32.17 -3.69
CA THR A 246 -13.56 31.37 -4.90
C THR A 246 -14.81 31.22 -5.77
N GLY A 247 -15.99 31.49 -5.21
CA GLY A 247 -17.27 31.28 -5.89
C GLY A 247 -17.59 29.79 -6.05
N LEU A 248 -17.18 28.94 -5.11
CA LEU A 248 -17.65 27.56 -5.05
C LEU A 248 -19.17 27.52 -4.85
N SER A 249 -19.81 26.54 -5.47
CA SER A 249 -21.26 26.45 -5.55
C SER A 249 -21.72 25.00 -5.64
N ARG A 250 -23.04 24.78 -5.61
CA ARG A 250 -23.64 23.45 -5.82
C ARG A 250 -23.15 22.74 -7.08
N ASN A 251 -22.82 23.48 -8.14
CA ASN A 251 -22.35 22.88 -9.40
C ASN A 251 -20.97 22.21 -9.26
N ASP A 252 -20.17 22.63 -8.28
CA ASP A 252 -18.84 22.08 -8.02
C ASP A 252 -18.90 20.73 -7.27
N LEU A 253 -20.04 20.42 -6.64
CA LEU A 253 -20.23 19.16 -5.88
C LEU A 253 -20.38 17.93 -6.77
N ASP A 254 -20.76 18.12 -8.03
CA ASP A 254 -20.93 17.04 -9.01
C ASP A 254 -19.63 16.75 -9.78
N LEU A 255 -18.58 17.57 -9.61
CA LEU A 255 -17.30 17.39 -10.31
C LEU A 255 -16.50 16.28 -9.65
N ASN A 256 -16.17 15.25 -10.43
CA ASN A 256 -15.18 14.25 -10.04
C ASN A 256 -13.77 14.62 -10.55
N TYR A 257 -12.78 13.77 -10.26
CA TYR A 257 -11.39 13.99 -10.62
C TYR A 257 -11.20 14.17 -12.14
N ASP A 258 -11.85 13.33 -12.95
CA ASP A 258 -11.73 13.37 -14.41
C ASP A 258 -12.33 14.67 -14.98
N ASP A 259 -13.47 15.13 -14.43
CA ASP A 259 -14.08 16.40 -14.82
C ASP A 259 -13.12 17.58 -14.56
N VAL A 260 -12.49 17.63 -13.38
CA VAL A 260 -11.55 18.70 -13.01
C VAL A 260 -10.29 18.66 -13.88
N VAL A 261 -9.74 17.46 -14.12
CA VAL A 261 -8.59 17.26 -15.00
C VAL A 261 -8.90 17.68 -16.43
N GLU A 262 -10.09 17.35 -16.96
CA GLU A 262 -10.52 17.79 -18.29
C GLU A 262 -10.68 19.31 -18.37
N MET A 263 -11.31 19.92 -17.36
CA MET A 263 -11.47 21.37 -17.29
C MET A 263 -10.11 22.09 -17.28
N TYR A 264 -9.14 21.56 -16.52
CA TYR A 264 -7.78 22.11 -16.47
C TYR A 264 -7.04 21.92 -17.79
N GLY A 265 -7.02 20.69 -18.32
CA GLY A 265 -6.33 20.34 -19.56
C GLY A 265 -6.88 21.09 -20.79
N SER A 266 -8.17 21.44 -20.79
CA SER A 266 -8.80 22.24 -21.84
C SER A 266 -8.65 23.76 -21.67
N GLY A 267 -7.97 24.21 -20.62
CA GLY A 267 -7.74 25.63 -20.33
C GLY A 267 -8.98 26.39 -19.86
N LYS A 268 -10.00 25.69 -19.35
CA LYS A 268 -11.22 26.27 -18.77
C LYS A 268 -11.11 26.53 -17.27
N LEU A 269 -10.07 25.99 -16.63
CA LEU A 269 -9.80 26.10 -15.20
C LEU A 269 -8.37 26.57 -14.97
N ALA A 270 -8.20 27.64 -14.19
CA ALA A 270 -6.89 28.24 -13.94
C ALA A 270 -6.12 27.56 -12.79
N MET A 271 -6.82 27.24 -11.71
CA MET A 271 -6.26 26.61 -10.52
C MET A 271 -7.19 25.53 -10.00
N TYR A 272 -6.64 24.47 -9.40
CA TYR A 272 -7.45 23.52 -8.64
C TYR A 272 -6.65 22.89 -7.50
N PHE A 273 -7.34 22.31 -6.53
CA PHE A 273 -6.66 21.58 -5.45
C PHE A 273 -6.30 20.15 -5.89
N GLY A 274 -5.05 19.76 -5.71
CA GLY A 274 -4.59 18.43 -6.09
C GLY A 274 -3.19 18.11 -5.57
N SER A 275 -2.71 16.92 -5.93
CA SER A 275 -1.38 16.46 -5.53
C SER A 275 -0.29 16.91 -6.51
N SER A 276 0.93 16.99 -5.97
CA SER A 276 2.14 17.38 -6.68
C SER A 276 2.39 16.57 -7.97
N PHE A 277 1.93 15.32 -8.01
CA PHE A 277 1.97 14.46 -9.20
C PHE A 277 1.36 15.12 -10.44
N SER A 278 0.25 15.85 -10.25
CA SER A 278 -0.50 16.44 -11.36
C SER A 278 0.32 17.45 -12.15
N VAL A 279 1.30 18.10 -11.51
CA VAL A 279 2.19 19.04 -12.20
C VAL A 279 3.00 18.33 -13.27
N LYS A 280 3.63 17.21 -12.91
CA LYS A 280 4.38 16.40 -13.87
C LYS A 280 3.46 15.90 -14.99
N MET A 281 2.28 15.39 -14.64
CA MET A 281 1.31 14.88 -15.60
C MET A 281 0.96 15.92 -16.69
N PHE A 282 0.66 17.16 -16.29
CA PHE A 282 0.30 18.22 -17.23
C PHE A 282 1.50 18.81 -17.99
N GLN A 283 2.66 18.90 -17.36
CA GLN A 283 3.88 19.33 -18.06
C GLN A 283 4.30 18.33 -19.14
N ASP A 284 4.18 17.03 -18.88
CA ASP A 284 4.42 15.99 -19.90
C ASP A 284 3.44 16.11 -21.08
N GLN A 285 2.26 16.70 -20.88
CA GLN A 285 1.27 17.02 -21.92
C GLN A 285 1.50 18.40 -22.58
N GLY A 286 2.52 19.14 -22.16
CA GLY A 286 2.89 20.44 -22.73
C GLY A 286 2.16 21.65 -22.15
N ILE A 287 1.50 21.50 -21.00
CA ILE A 287 0.88 22.61 -20.26
C ILE A 287 1.87 23.12 -19.21
N ASN A 288 2.15 24.43 -19.22
CA ASN A 288 3.07 25.04 -18.26
C ASN A 288 2.41 25.13 -16.87
N THR A 289 2.56 24.08 -16.07
CA THR A 289 1.93 23.95 -14.76
C THR A 289 2.93 24.18 -13.62
N THR A 290 2.51 24.82 -12.52
CA THR A 290 3.28 24.89 -11.27
C THR A 290 2.44 24.51 -10.05
N PHE A 291 3.10 24.33 -8.91
CA PHE A 291 2.51 23.98 -7.62
C PHE A 291 2.61 25.16 -6.65
N LEU A 292 1.50 25.53 -6.00
CA LEU A 292 1.47 26.55 -4.95
C LEU A 292 1.00 25.96 -3.61
N PRO A 293 1.53 26.47 -2.48
CA PRO A 293 1.11 26.07 -1.14
C PRO A 293 -0.25 26.70 -0.77
N PHE A 294 -0.82 26.26 0.35
CA PHE A 294 -1.87 27.02 1.02
C PHE A 294 -1.31 28.32 1.59
N PHE A 295 -2.07 29.40 1.46
CA PHE A 295 -1.75 30.70 2.03
C PHE A 295 -2.55 30.90 3.31
N GLN A 296 -1.86 31.00 4.45
CA GLN A 296 -2.50 31.19 5.75
C GLN A 296 -2.68 32.67 6.08
N GLU A 297 -3.58 32.97 7.01
CA GLU A 297 -3.92 34.34 7.43
C GLU A 297 -2.74 35.09 8.06
N ASN A 298 -1.85 34.37 8.74
CA ASN A 298 -0.63 34.92 9.33
C ASN A 298 0.49 35.18 8.30
N GLY A 299 0.24 34.93 7.01
CA GLY A 299 1.19 35.09 5.91
C GLY A 299 2.11 33.89 5.69
N GLU A 300 2.03 32.86 6.53
CA GLU A 300 2.75 31.61 6.32
C GLU A 300 2.19 30.84 5.11
N LYS A 301 3.06 30.03 4.53
CA LYS A 301 2.72 29.12 3.44
C LYS A 301 2.85 27.71 3.96
N TRP A 302 1.88 26.87 3.65
CA TRP A 302 1.84 25.50 4.16
C TRP A 302 1.55 24.50 3.05
N LEU A 303 2.22 23.35 3.11
CA LEU A 303 1.87 22.19 2.32
C LEU A 303 1.01 21.26 3.14
N MET A 304 -0.09 20.80 2.55
CA MET A 304 -0.78 19.64 3.08
C MET A 304 0.01 18.41 2.68
N THR A 305 0.27 17.50 3.61
CA THR A 305 0.94 16.24 3.32
C THR A 305 0.02 15.06 3.58
N THR A 306 -0.03 14.17 2.60
CA THR A 306 -0.69 12.89 2.70
C THR A 306 0.37 11.84 3.02
N PRO A 307 0.43 11.31 4.26
CA PRO A 307 1.30 10.19 4.57
C PRO A 307 1.10 9.10 3.52
N TYR A 308 2.19 8.64 2.92
CA TYR A 308 2.14 7.70 1.80
C TYR A 308 2.74 6.34 2.16
N PHE A 309 3.71 6.34 3.06
CA PHE A 309 4.33 5.12 3.55
C PHE A 309 4.60 5.25 5.05
N GLN A 310 3.94 4.41 5.85
CA GLN A 310 4.20 4.27 7.27
C GLN A 310 4.53 2.82 7.57
N VAL A 311 5.33 2.58 8.59
CA VAL A 311 5.79 1.23 8.93
C VAL A 311 5.69 0.96 10.41
N ALA A 312 5.29 -0.26 10.77
CA ALA A 312 5.29 -0.76 12.13
C ALA A 312 5.81 -2.20 12.20
N LEU A 313 6.28 -2.59 13.38
CA LEU A 313 6.82 -3.91 13.66
C LEU A 313 5.91 -4.63 14.66
N ASN A 314 5.65 -5.91 14.43
CA ASN A 314 4.89 -6.75 15.36
C ASN A 314 5.66 -6.92 16.68
N ARG A 315 4.96 -6.73 17.81
CA ARG A 315 5.51 -6.86 19.16
C ARG A 315 6.13 -8.23 19.45
N ASP A 316 5.65 -9.29 18.81
CA ASP A 316 6.18 -10.65 18.98
C ASP A 316 7.66 -10.77 18.56
N LEU A 317 8.15 -9.87 17.70
CA LEU A 317 9.59 -9.78 17.41
C LEU A 317 10.42 -9.53 18.66
N ALA A 318 9.88 -8.87 19.69
CA ALA A 318 10.60 -8.66 20.95
C ALA A 318 10.90 -9.95 21.72
N GLN A 319 10.21 -11.05 21.40
CA GLN A 319 10.38 -12.35 22.05
C GLN A 319 11.59 -13.13 21.53
N ASP A 320 12.09 -12.82 20.32
CA ASP A 320 13.26 -13.45 19.70
C ASP A 320 14.26 -12.39 19.24
N GLU A 321 15.37 -12.25 19.97
CA GLU A 321 16.41 -11.27 19.67
C GLU A 321 17.04 -11.45 18.28
N THR A 322 17.17 -12.69 17.80
CA THR A 322 17.75 -12.97 16.48
C THR A 322 16.80 -12.55 15.37
N ARG A 323 15.51 -12.90 15.51
CA ARG A 323 14.47 -12.49 14.57
C ARG A 323 14.28 -10.97 14.57
N ARG A 324 14.28 -10.34 15.76
CA ARG A 324 14.23 -8.88 15.91
C ARG A 324 15.36 -8.18 15.16
N LYS A 325 16.60 -8.66 15.30
CA LYS A 325 17.76 -8.08 14.60
C LYS A 325 17.61 -8.15 13.08
N LYS A 326 17.07 -9.25 12.55
CA LYS A 326 16.76 -9.36 11.12
C LYS A 326 15.67 -8.37 10.69
N ALA A 327 14.57 -8.30 11.43
CA ALA A 327 13.48 -7.37 11.13
C ALA A 327 13.92 -5.90 11.20
N MET A 328 14.75 -5.52 12.17
CA MET A 328 15.34 -4.17 12.22
C MET A 328 16.25 -3.90 11.02
N LYS A 329 17.04 -4.88 10.55
CA LYS A 329 17.84 -4.72 9.33
C LYS A 329 16.96 -4.53 8.08
N VAL A 330 15.84 -5.25 8.01
CA VAL A 330 14.82 -5.06 6.95
C VAL A 330 14.23 -3.65 7.04
N LEU A 331 13.84 -3.20 8.23
CA LEU A 331 13.34 -1.85 8.49
C LEU A 331 14.35 -0.79 8.04
N ASP A 332 15.60 -0.86 8.49
CA ASP A 332 16.64 0.12 8.15
C ASP A 332 16.84 0.22 6.62
N THR A 333 16.77 -0.92 5.93
CA THR A 333 16.84 -0.97 4.46
C THR A 333 15.62 -0.32 3.81
N MET A 334 14.42 -0.61 4.32
CA MET A 334 13.15 -0.02 3.89
C MET A 334 13.11 1.50 4.05
N LEU A 335 13.77 2.04 5.07
CA LEU A 335 13.79 3.48 5.36
C LEU A 335 14.88 4.23 4.60
N SER A 336 15.81 3.54 3.92
CA SER A 336 16.90 4.17 3.18
C SER A 336 16.41 5.10 2.06
N GLU A 337 17.20 6.13 1.74
CA GLU A 337 16.92 7.08 0.65
C GLU A 337 16.62 6.37 -0.68
N ASP A 338 17.44 5.38 -1.04
CA ASP A 338 17.26 4.61 -2.26
C ASP A 338 15.97 3.76 -2.24
N ALA A 339 15.60 3.18 -1.09
CA ALA A 339 14.31 2.50 -0.97
C ALA A 339 13.14 3.47 -1.15
N GLN A 340 13.19 4.63 -0.48
CA GLN A 340 12.14 5.64 -0.58
C GLN A 340 11.94 6.15 -2.02
N SER A 341 13.02 6.34 -2.78
CA SER A 341 12.94 6.73 -4.20
C SER A 341 12.22 5.72 -5.11
N ARG A 342 11.97 4.49 -4.62
CA ARG A 342 11.27 3.42 -5.34
C ARG A 342 9.84 3.19 -4.86
N ILE A 343 9.40 3.91 -3.82
CA ILE A 343 8.03 3.82 -3.30
C ILE A 343 7.01 4.33 -4.34
N ILE A 344 7.38 5.32 -5.16
CA ILE A 344 6.55 5.80 -6.27
C ILE A 344 7.14 5.37 -7.62
N SER A 345 6.26 4.92 -8.51
CA SER A 345 6.61 4.34 -9.82
C SER A 345 7.02 5.36 -10.89
N ASP A 346 6.57 6.63 -10.77
CA ASP A 346 6.42 7.54 -11.93
C ASP A 346 7.09 8.92 -11.79
N GLY A 347 8.11 9.04 -10.92
CA GLY A 347 8.88 10.28 -10.79
C GLY A 347 8.12 11.43 -10.10
N GLN A 348 7.18 11.08 -9.23
CA GLN A 348 6.61 12.01 -8.25
C GLN A 348 7.66 12.34 -7.19
N ASP A 349 7.59 13.57 -6.68
CA ASP A 349 8.39 13.96 -5.53
C ASP A 349 7.77 13.38 -4.27
N LEU A 350 8.58 12.63 -3.51
CA LEU A 350 8.24 12.19 -2.16
C LEU A 350 8.91 13.12 -1.16
N LEU A 351 8.10 13.63 -0.24
CA LEU A 351 8.59 14.41 0.89
C LEU A 351 8.92 13.44 2.02
N SER A 352 10.22 13.20 2.24
CA SER A 352 10.70 12.40 3.37
C SER A 352 10.48 13.15 4.68
N TYR A 353 10.04 12.43 5.70
CA TYR A 353 9.98 12.93 7.08
C TYR A 353 11.26 12.66 7.87
N SER A 354 12.23 11.96 7.27
CA SER A 354 13.54 11.67 7.85
C SER A 354 14.54 12.79 7.55
N GLN A 355 15.33 13.13 8.57
CA GLN A 355 16.47 14.03 8.52
C GLN A 355 17.67 13.42 7.78
N ASP A 356 17.71 12.08 7.65
CA ASP A 356 18.82 11.34 7.03
C ASP A 356 18.65 11.15 5.52
N VAL A 357 17.56 11.69 4.94
CA VAL A 357 17.23 11.54 3.52
C VAL A 357 17.20 12.91 2.88
N ASP A 358 18.09 13.13 1.92
CA ASP A 358 18.13 14.36 1.16
C ASP A 358 16.84 14.52 0.33
N LEU A 359 16.22 15.70 0.42
CA LEU A 359 15.05 16.04 -0.38
C LEU A 359 15.42 16.11 -1.87
N LYS A 360 14.95 15.13 -2.63
CA LYS A 360 14.99 15.13 -4.09
C LYS A 360 13.70 15.72 -4.62
N LEU A 361 13.69 17.04 -4.82
CA LEU A 361 12.60 17.73 -5.49
C LEU A 361 12.92 17.86 -6.98
N THR A 362 11.95 17.50 -7.82
CA THR A 362 11.96 17.83 -9.24
C THR A 362 11.96 19.35 -9.44
N GLU A 363 12.27 19.80 -10.65
CA GLU A 363 12.14 21.22 -11.01
C GLU A 363 10.71 21.75 -10.82
N TYR A 364 9.72 20.87 -10.72
CA TYR A 364 8.31 21.20 -10.58
C TYR A 364 7.90 21.62 -9.17
N LEU A 365 8.63 21.19 -8.14
CA LEU A 365 8.41 21.58 -6.74
C LEU A 365 9.47 22.54 -6.20
N LYS A 366 10.35 23.07 -7.05
CA LYS A 366 11.40 24.01 -6.60
C LYS A 366 10.84 25.27 -5.93
N ASP A 367 9.67 25.73 -6.35
CA ASP A 367 9.05 26.96 -5.86
C ASP A 367 8.48 26.79 -4.43
N VAL A 368 8.20 25.55 -4.01
CA VAL A 368 7.74 25.23 -2.65
C VAL A 368 8.86 24.68 -1.75
N LYS A 369 10.09 24.60 -2.27
CA LYS A 369 11.26 24.18 -1.48
C LYS A 369 11.45 24.98 -0.17
N PRO A 370 11.30 26.33 -0.16
CA PRO A 370 11.42 27.09 1.09
C PRO A 370 10.38 26.68 2.14
N VAL A 371 9.15 26.34 1.71
CA VAL A 371 8.06 25.89 2.60
C VAL A 371 8.44 24.57 3.29
N ILE A 372 9.10 23.68 2.55
CA ILE A 372 9.58 22.39 3.07
C ILE A 372 10.77 22.60 4.01
N GLU A 373 11.74 23.46 3.63
CA GLU A 373 12.91 23.78 4.46
C GLU A 373 12.53 24.49 5.77
N GLU A 374 11.43 25.26 5.77
CA GLU A 374 10.83 25.89 6.96
C GLU A 374 10.00 24.91 7.80
N ASN A 375 9.82 23.66 7.36
CA ASN A 375 8.96 22.64 7.99
C ASN A 375 7.48 23.03 8.11
N HIS A 376 6.97 23.85 7.18
CA HIS A 376 5.56 24.16 7.08
C HIS A 376 4.81 23.09 6.27
N MET A 377 4.92 21.85 6.73
CA MET A 377 4.21 20.70 6.18
C MET A 377 3.23 20.17 7.23
N TYR A 378 1.94 20.16 6.90
CA TYR A 378 0.89 19.72 7.79
C TYR A 378 0.40 18.33 7.39
N ILE A 379 0.56 17.36 8.29
CA ILE A 379 0.03 16.01 8.09
C ILE A 379 -1.48 16.04 8.30
N ARG A 380 -2.27 15.75 7.27
CA ARG A 380 -3.74 15.69 7.38
C ARG A 380 -4.21 14.73 8.48
N ILE A 381 -5.37 15.01 9.05
CA ILE A 381 -6.13 14.11 9.93
C ILE A 381 -7.03 13.28 9.04
N ALA A 382 -6.72 11.99 8.96
CA ALA A 382 -7.32 11.07 8.01
C ALA A 382 -7.97 9.87 8.71
N SER A 383 -8.75 10.12 9.77
CA SER A 383 -9.61 9.07 10.33
C SER A 383 -10.81 8.83 9.43
N ASN A 384 -11.32 7.60 9.40
CA ASN A 384 -12.50 7.25 8.58
C ASN A 384 -13.70 8.18 8.85
N ASP A 385 -13.93 8.51 10.11
CA ASP A 385 -14.99 9.45 10.53
C ASP A 385 -14.74 10.86 9.96
N PHE A 386 -13.50 11.35 10.00
CA PHE A 386 -13.18 12.67 9.47
C PHE A 386 -13.48 12.79 7.97
N PHE A 387 -13.19 11.75 7.18
CA PHE A 387 -13.49 11.74 5.75
C PHE A 387 -15.00 11.84 5.51
N SER A 388 -15.77 10.92 6.10
CA SER A 388 -17.21 10.83 5.85
C SER A 388 -17.95 12.09 6.31
N VAL A 389 -17.63 12.60 7.51
CA VAL A 389 -18.22 13.82 8.09
C VAL A 389 -17.79 15.06 7.31
N SER A 390 -16.52 15.16 6.86
CA SER A 390 -16.08 16.27 6.03
C SER A 390 -16.86 16.35 4.73
N ARG A 391 -17.13 15.22 4.07
CA ARG A 391 -17.94 15.22 2.85
C ARG A 391 -19.34 15.77 3.08
N ASP A 392 -20.04 15.31 4.11
CA ASP A 392 -21.40 15.79 4.41
C ASP A 392 -21.40 17.28 4.78
N VAL A 393 -20.54 17.70 5.72
CA VAL A 393 -20.56 19.06 6.25
C VAL A 393 -20.07 20.08 5.22
N VAL A 394 -18.93 19.83 4.56
CA VAL A 394 -18.36 20.76 3.58
C VAL A 394 -19.25 20.88 2.35
N SER A 395 -19.86 19.79 1.87
CA SER A 395 -20.80 19.86 0.75
C SER A 395 -22.01 20.73 1.09
N ARG A 396 -22.52 20.65 2.32
CA ARG A 396 -23.60 21.52 2.81
C ARG A 396 -23.16 22.98 2.91
N MET A 397 -21.94 23.27 3.33
CA MET A 397 -21.40 24.64 3.27
C MET A 397 -21.33 25.17 1.84
N ILE A 398 -20.75 24.41 0.91
CA ILE A 398 -20.64 24.77 -0.52
C ILE A 398 -22.03 24.97 -1.15
N SER A 399 -23.02 24.20 -0.70
CA SER A 399 -24.39 24.30 -1.19
C SER A 399 -25.19 25.49 -0.62
N GLY A 400 -24.62 26.20 0.36
CA GLY A 400 -25.25 27.29 1.12
C GLY A 400 -26.26 26.80 2.18
N GLU A 401 -26.24 25.52 2.55
CA GLU A 401 -27.13 24.95 3.57
C GLU A 401 -26.63 25.19 4.99
N TYR A 402 -25.31 25.24 5.19
CA TYR A 402 -24.67 25.52 6.46
C TYR A 402 -23.81 26.79 6.38
N ASP A 403 -23.97 27.65 7.38
CA ASP A 403 -22.93 28.62 7.75
C ASP A 403 -21.82 27.95 8.57
N ALA A 404 -20.74 28.69 8.85
CA ALA A 404 -19.60 28.17 9.62
C ALA A 404 -19.99 27.59 11.00
N ALA A 405 -20.90 28.25 11.73
CA ALA A 405 -21.30 27.82 13.07
C ALA A 405 -22.14 26.53 13.05
N GLN A 406 -23.05 26.42 12.08
CA GLN A 406 -23.84 25.20 11.85
C GLN A 406 -22.96 24.04 11.39
N ALA A 407 -21.99 24.31 10.51
CA ALA A 407 -21.03 23.32 10.05
C ALA A 407 -20.20 22.76 11.22
N TYR A 408 -19.62 23.64 12.05
CA TYR A 408 -18.90 23.23 13.26
C TYR A 408 -19.75 22.34 14.19
N GLN A 409 -20.99 22.76 14.49
CA GLN A 409 -21.88 22.00 15.37
C GLN A 409 -22.24 20.63 14.78
N SER A 410 -22.56 20.58 13.48
CA SER A 410 -22.90 19.32 12.80
C SER A 410 -21.71 18.37 12.77
N PHE A 411 -20.52 18.86 12.40
CA PHE A 411 -19.30 18.07 12.37
C PHE A 411 -18.99 17.47 13.75
N ASN A 412 -18.98 18.32 14.78
CA ASN A 412 -18.74 17.88 16.15
C ASN A 412 -19.77 16.84 16.63
N THR A 413 -21.05 17.01 16.27
CA THR A 413 -22.10 16.05 16.65
C THR A 413 -21.87 14.70 15.99
N GLN A 414 -21.59 14.68 14.68
CA GLN A 414 -21.38 13.44 13.94
C GLN A 414 -20.13 12.68 14.42
N LEU A 415 -19.03 13.37 14.76
CA LEU A 415 -17.86 12.73 15.36
C LEU A 415 -18.14 12.02 16.69
N LEU A 416 -19.13 12.50 17.45
CA LEU A 416 -19.51 11.94 18.75
C LEU A 416 -20.53 10.80 18.64
N GLU A 417 -21.12 10.54 17.47
CA GLU A 417 -22.07 9.45 17.25
C GLU A 417 -21.34 8.10 17.26
N GLU A 418 -21.90 7.07 17.89
CA GLU A 418 -21.32 5.72 17.87
C GLU A 418 -21.65 5.03 16.53
N GLU A 419 -20.63 4.58 15.79
CA GLU A 419 -20.86 3.69 14.65
C GLU A 419 -21.32 2.31 15.12
N ALA A 420 -22.55 1.96 14.76
CA ALA A 420 -23.14 0.65 15.03
C ALA A 420 -23.33 -0.11 13.72
N THR A 421 -22.32 -0.83 13.25
CA THR A 421 -22.56 -1.91 12.28
C THR A 421 -21.68 -3.12 12.57
N SER A 422 -22.31 -4.22 12.99
CA SER A 422 -21.70 -5.54 12.87
C SER A 422 -21.92 -6.03 11.44
N GLU A 423 -20.85 -6.18 10.67
CA GLU A 423 -20.91 -6.81 9.35
C GLU A 423 -21.20 -8.31 9.48
N ASN A 424 -21.96 -8.88 8.54
CA ASN A 424 -22.25 -10.30 8.53
C ASN A 424 -21.00 -11.11 8.11
N ILE A 425 -20.81 -12.26 8.74
CA ILE A 425 -19.80 -13.25 8.32
C ILE A 425 -20.32 -13.97 7.07
N VAL A 426 -19.52 -13.97 6.00
CA VAL A 426 -19.85 -14.65 4.71
C VAL A 426 -18.98 -15.89 4.48
N LEU A 427 -17.82 -15.98 5.12
CA LEU A 427 -16.91 -17.11 5.03
C LEU A 427 -16.46 -17.51 6.43
N ASP A 428 -16.59 -18.79 6.79
CA ASP A 428 -16.12 -19.32 8.07
C ASP A 428 -15.11 -20.45 7.87
N SER A 429 -13.83 -20.11 7.97
CA SER A 429 -12.75 -21.10 7.81
C SER A 429 -12.52 -21.87 9.11
N GLN A 430 -12.65 -23.19 9.03
CA GLN A 430 -12.43 -24.09 10.16
C GLN A 430 -10.95 -24.41 10.43
N LYS A 431 -10.05 -24.01 9.53
CA LYS A 431 -8.63 -24.33 9.55
C LYS A 431 -7.78 -23.09 9.32
N SER A 432 -6.52 -23.16 9.79
CA SER A 432 -5.51 -22.15 9.53
C SER A 432 -4.44 -22.71 8.60
N TYR A 433 -4.04 -21.93 7.60
CA TYR A 433 -2.97 -22.24 6.66
C TYR A 433 -2.02 -21.03 6.55
N SER A 434 -0.72 -21.30 6.64
CA SER A 434 0.30 -20.25 6.59
C SER A 434 0.53 -19.78 5.16
N ASN A 435 0.81 -18.48 5.03
CA ASN A 435 1.25 -17.84 3.80
C ASN A 435 2.78 -17.77 3.64
N ARG A 436 3.53 -18.54 4.41
CA ARG A 436 4.97 -18.67 4.23
C ARG A 436 5.25 -19.68 3.13
N PHE A 437 6.16 -19.33 2.23
CA PHE A 437 6.63 -20.27 1.22
C PHE A 437 7.55 -21.33 1.84
N HIS A 438 7.28 -22.60 1.55
CA HIS A 438 8.16 -23.72 1.86
C HIS A 438 8.77 -24.33 0.61
N SER A 439 10.06 -24.66 0.66
CA SER A 439 10.78 -25.27 -0.48
C SER A 439 10.20 -26.63 -0.91
N SER A 440 9.52 -27.32 0.01
CA SER A 440 8.85 -28.60 -0.21
C SER A 440 7.32 -28.49 -0.02
N GLY A 441 6.65 -27.73 -0.89
CA GLY A 441 5.19 -27.60 -0.85
C GLY A 441 4.67 -26.31 -1.50
N GLY A 442 5.48 -25.25 -1.49
CA GLY A 442 5.05 -23.90 -1.85
C GLY A 442 4.34 -23.22 -0.69
N ASN A 443 3.35 -22.39 -0.99
CA ASN A 443 2.58 -21.62 -0.02
C ASN A 443 1.18 -22.23 0.21
N ALA A 444 0.91 -22.74 1.41
CA ALA A 444 -0.31 -23.47 1.71
C ALA A 444 -1.59 -22.60 1.64
N ALA A 445 -1.56 -21.39 2.22
CA ALA A 445 -2.69 -20.46 2.14
C ALA A 445 -3.03 -20.10 0.69
N TYR A 446 -2.00 -19.87 -0.13
CA TYR A 446 -2.18 -19.50 -1.53
C TYR A 446 -2.65 -20.69 -2.37
N SER A 447 -2.23 -21.91 -2.02
CA SER A 447 -2.74 -23.14 -2.62
C SER A 447 -4.24 -23.31 -2.37
N VAL A 448 -4.74 -23.04 -1.16
CA VAL A 448 -6.18 -23.06 -0.83
C VAL A 448 -6.97 -22.13 -1.77
N MET A 449 -6.53 -20.88 -1.88
CA MET A 449 -7.20 -19.88 -2.72
C MET A 449 -7.12 -20.24 -4.21
N ALA A 450 -5.95 -20.68 -4.69
CA ALA A 450 -5.75 -21.13 -6.06
C ALA A 450 -6.60 -22.37 -6.42
N ASN A 451 -6.70 -23.35 -5.53
CA ASN A 451 -7.51 -24.56 -5.73
C ASN A 451 -9.00 -24.24 -5.77
N THR A 452 -9.44 -23.33 -4.91
CA THR A 452 -10.84 -22.86 -4.87
C THR A 452 -11.17 -22.12 -6.17
N LEU A 453 -10.36 -21.14 -6.58
CA LEU A 453 -10.54 -20.41 -7.84
C LEU A 453 -10.45 -21.30 -9.08
N ARG A 454 -9.53 -22.28 -9.11
CA ARG A 454 -9.44 -23.25 -10.21
C ARG A 454 -10.79 -23.96 -10.42
N SER A 455 -11.44 -24.31 -9.31
CA SER A 455 -12.75 -24.98 -9.32
C SER A 455 -13.86 -24.03 -9.79
N ILE A 456 -13.85 -22.77 -9.34
CA ILE A 456 -14.80 -21.73 -9.77
C ILE A 456 -14.69 -21.48 -11.29
N TYR A 457 -13.47 -21.37 -11.82
CA TYR A 457 -13.23 -21.17 -13.26
C TYR A 457 -13.38 -22.45 -14.09
N GLY A 458 -13.56 -23.63 -13.46
CA GLY A 458 -13.71 -24.91 -14.15
C GLY A 458 -12.49 -25.31 -15.00
N SER A 459 -11.27 -24.89 -14.60
CA SER A 459 -10.04 -25.15 -15.35
C SER A 459 -9.30 -26.39 -14.88
N ASP A 460 -8.57 -27.04 -15.79
CA ASP A 460 -7.70 -28.19 -15.47
C ASP A 460 -6.46 -27.77 -14.66
N VAL A 461 -5.99 -26.54 -14.91
CA VAL A 461 -4.81 -25.93 -14.31
C VAL A 461 -5.08 -24.46 -14.00
N LEU A 462 -4.60 -23.97 -12.86
CA LEU A 462 -4.50 -22.54 -12.58
C LEU A 462 -3.05 -22.17 -12.28
N ILE A 463 -2.58 -21.06 -12.84
CA ILE A 463 -1.24 -20.49 -12.63
C ILE A 463 -1.43 -19.04 -12.19
N ALA A 464 -0.92 -18.67 -11.03
CA ALA A 464 -1.04 -17.32 -10.49
C ALA A 464 0.34 -16.72 -10.20
N THR A 465 0.53 -15.43 -10.45
CA THR A 465 1.74 -14.73 -9.96
C THR A 465 1.80 -14.78 -8.43
N GLY A 466 3.01 -14.79 -7.86
CA GLY A 466 3.20 -14.99 -6.41
C GLY A 466 2.48 -13.98 -5.50
N ASN A 467 2.15 -12.79 -6.03
CA ASN A 467 1.41 -11.74 -5.34
C ASN A 467 -0.12 -11.79 -5.55
N SER A 468 -0.67 -12.80 -6.20
CA SER A 468 -2.12 -12.86 -6.50
C SER A 468 -3.02 -12.95 -5.26
N PHE A 469 -2.46 -13.43 -4.15
CA PHE A 469 -3.17 -13.71 -2.91
C PHE A 469 -2.55 -12.95 -1.75
N THR A 470 -3.33 -12.74 -0.70
CA THR A 470 -2.96 -11.93 0.45
C THR A 470 -3.09 -12.73 1.74
N GLY A 471 -1.99 -12.83 2.46
CA GLY A 471 -1.99 -13.27 3.85
C GLY A 471 -2.36 -14.74 4.07
N ASN A 472 -2.50 -15.09 5.34
CA ASN A 472 -2.88 -16.43 5.79
C ASN A 472 -4.37 -16.71 5.50
N VAL A 473 -4.73 -17.98 5.38
CA VAL A 473 -6.11 -18.39 5.64
C VAL A 473 -6.19 -18.68 7.14
N LEU A 474 -6.82 -17.79 7.90
CA LEU A 474 -7.01 -17.91 9.35
C LEU A 474 -8.25 -18.72 9.69
N LYS A 475 -8.22 -19.37 10.85
CA LYS A 475 -9.38 -20.06 11.43
C LYS A 475 -10.32 -19.03 12.08
N ALA A 476 -11.13 -18.37 11.26
CA ALA A 476 -11.98 -17.26 11.65
C ALA A 476 -13.19 -17.12 10.72
N GLY A 477 -14.19 -16.37 11.21
CA GLY A 477 -15.24 -15.81 10.36
C GLY A 477 -14.73 -14.54 9.68
N TYR A 478 -14.98 -14.41 8.38
CA TYR A 478 -14.64 -13.26 7.56
C TYR A 478 -15.92 -12.54 7.14
N THR A 479 -15.92 -11.22 7.27
CA THR A 479 -16.89 -10.37 6.58
C THR A 479 -16.59 -10.36 5.08
N GLU A 480 -17.53 -9.86 4.25
CA GLU A 480 -17.31 -9.76 2.80
C GLU A 480 -16.06 -8.93 2.46
N LYS A 481 -15.85 -7.82 3.17
CA LYS A 481 -14.66 -6.96 3.01
C LYS A 481 -13.38 -7.73 3.35
N GLN A 482 -13.36 -8.44 4.48
CA GLN A 482 -12.21 -9.24 4.92
C GLN A 482 -11.91 -10.41 3.97
N ALA A 483 -12.93 -11.12 3.50
CA ALA A 483 -12.77 -12.20 2.54
C ALA A 483 -12.27 -11.67 1.19
N GLY A 484 -12.78 -10.51 0.74
CA GLY A 484 -12.26 -9.81 -0.43
C GLY A 484 -10.79 -9.39 -0.28
N ASN A 485 -10.34 -9.08 0.94
CA ASN A 485 -8.95 -8.72 1.24
C ASN A 485 -7.98 -9.90 1.19
N MET A 486 -8.46 -11.14 1.01
CA MET A 486 -7.62 -12.33 0.75
C MET A 486 -7.06 -12.35 -0.69
N ILE A 487 -7.63 -11.54 -1.59
CA ILE A 487 -7.12 -11.34 -2.95
C ILE A 487 -6.39 -9.98 -3.01
N MET A 488 -5.30 -9.92 -3.77
CA MET A 488 -4.54 -8.68 -3.94
C MET A 488 -5.43 -7.52 -4.46
N PRO A 489 -5.13 -6.26 -4.08
CA PRO A 489 -5.95 -5.12 -4.48
C PRO A 489 -5.86 -4.81 -5.98
N ASN A 490 -6.98 -4.31 -6.52
CA ASN A 490 -7.13 -3.51 -7.74
C ASN A 490 -6.11 -3.76 -8.86
N SER A 491 -6.16 -4.94 -9.52
CA SER A 491 -5.60 -5.19 -10.88
C SER A 491 -5.55 -6.68 -11.26
N LEU A 492 -5.98 -7.61 -10.41
CA LEU A 492 -5.87 -9.03 -10.74
C LEU A 492 -7.00 -9.49 -11.67
N SER A 493 -6.61 -9.94 -12.87
CA SER A 493 -7.51 -10.51 -13.88
C SER A 493 -7.22 -11.99 -14.10
N ALA A 494 -8.24 -12.72 -14.56
CA ALA A 494 -8.12 -14.10 -14.99
C ALA A 494 -8.08 -14.18 -16.53
N TYR A 495 -7.20 -15.04 -17.05
CA TYR A 495 -6.98 -15.25 -18.48
C TYR A 495 -7.08 -16.74 -18.77
N ILE A 496 -8.02 -17.13 -19.61
CA ILE A 496 -8.35 -18.54 -19.86
C ILE A 496 -7.87 -18.91 -21.26
N SER A 497 -7.23 -20.07 -21.38
CA SER A 497 -6.84 -20.60 -22.69
C SER A 497 -6.87 -22.12 -22.71
N LYS A 498 -7.05 -22.69 -23.91
CA LYS A 498 -6.82 -24.12 -24.15
C LYS A 498 -5.42 -24.31 -24.70
N MET A 499 -4.64 -25.14 -24.03
CA MET A 499 -3.23 -25.33 -24.32
C MET A 499 -2.91 -26.82 -24.47
N SER A 500 -1.99 -27.12 -25.38
CA SER A 500 -1.27 -28.39 -25.39
C SER A 500 -0.35 -28.51 -24.17
N GLY A 501 0.11 -29.71 -23.85
CA GLY A 501 1.08 -29.91 -22.77
C GLY A 501 2.44 -29.25 -23.05
N ALA A 502 2.80 -29.00 -24.31
CA ALA A 502 3.97 -28.20 -24.67
C ALA A 502 3.78 -26.73 -24.29
N GLU A 503 2.65 -26.13 -24.70
CA GLU A 503 2.28 -24.74 -24.40
C GLU A 503 2.09 -24.51 -22.89
N LEU A 504 1.51 -25.48 -22.16
CA LEU A 504 1.41 -25.41 -20.71
C LEU A 504 2.80 -25.36 -20.05
N LYS A 505 3.74 -26.21 -20.48
CA LYS A 505 5.10 -26.21 -19.90
C LYS A 505 5.82 -24.89 -20.15
N GLU A 506 5.63 -24.29 -21.32
CA GLU A 506 6.20 -22.97 -21.62
C GLU A 506 5.52 -21.87 -20.83
N THR A 507 4.20 -21.95 -20.63
CA THR A 507 3.48 -21.01 -19.78
C THR A 507 3.95 -21.06 -18.34
N VAL A 508 4.10 -22.26 -17.77
CA VAL A 508 4.68 -22.42 -16.44
C VAL A 508 6.12 -21.91 -16.41
N ARG A 509 6.90 -22.10 -17.49
CA ARG A 509 8.28 -21.58 -17.57
C ARG A 509 8.29 -20.07 -17.46
N ASN A 510 7.47 -19.38 -18.24
CA ASN A 510 7.39 -17.92 -18.25
C ASN A 510 7.02 -17.36 -16.87
N PHE A 511 6.12 -18.02 -16.13
CA PHE A 511 5.78 -17.60 -14.77
C PHE A 511 6.85 -17.94 -13.71
N VAL A 512 7.68 -18.96 -13.93
CA VAL A 512 8.75 -19.38 -13.00
C VAL A 512 10.05 -18.62 -13.25
N GLU A 513 10.44 -18.45 -14.50
CA GLU A 513 11.73 -17.86 -14.91
C GLU A 513 11.61 -16.35 -15.20
N GLY A 514 10.38 -15.85 -15.39
CA GLY A 514 10.11 -14.49 -15.82
C GLY A 514 10.26 -14.30 -17.33
N TYR A 515 9.72 -13.19 -17.84
CA TYR A 515 9.83 -12.79 -19.25
C TYR A 515 9.87 -11.26 -19.36
N GLN A 516 10.39 -10.76 -20.49
CA GLN A 516 10.52 -9.32 -20.73
C GLN A 516 9.14 -8.64 -20.70
N GLY A 517 8.99 -7.62 -19.84
CA GLY A 517 7.72 -6.90 -19.64
C GLY A 517 6.72 -7.61 -18.71
N GLY A 518 6.97 -8.88 -18.38
CA GLY A 518 6.25 -9.63 -17.36
C GLY A 518 6.82 -9.49 -15.96
N PHE A 519 6.20 -10.21 -15.02
CA PHE A 519 6.73 -10.36 -13.67
C PHE A 519 7.97 -11.25 -13.66
N ILE A 520 9.02 -10.83 -12.96
CA ILE A 520 10.26 -11.61 -12.79
C ILE A 520 10.36 -12.01 -11.31
N PRO A 521 10.25 -13.31 -10.97
CA PRO A 521 10.45 -13.76 -9.60
C PRO A 521 11.85 -13.39 -9.08
N PHE A 522 11.90 -12.69 -7.96
CA PHE A 522 13.12 -12.15 -7.35
C PHE A 522 13.50 -12.86 -6.04
N ASN A 523 12.60 -13.67 -5.49
CA ASN A 523 12.87 -14.57 -4.36
C ASN A 523 11.88 -15.74 -4.31
N ARG A 524 12.01 -16.59 -3.28
CA ARG A 524 11.19 -17.80 -3.11
C ARG A 524 9.71 -17.50 -2.96
N GLY A 525 9.35 -16.47 -2.19
CA GLY A 525 7.96 -16.02 -2.00
C GLY A 525 7.31 -15.47 -3.27
N SER A 526 8.12 -14.98 -4.21
CA SER A 526 7.65 -14.46 -5.50
C SER A 526 7.41 -15.53 -6.58
N LEU A 527 7.76 -16.79 -6.32
CA LEU A 527 7.48 -17.89 -7.24
C LEU A 527 5.96 -18.06 -7.46
N PRO A 528 5.53 -18.51 -8.65
CA PRO A 528 4.10 -18.60 -8.96
C PRO A 528 3.40 -19.66 -8.12
N VAL A 529 2.10 -19.45 -7.89
CA VAL A 529 1.22 -20.44 -7.28
C VAL A 529 0.58 -21.25 -8.39
N VAL A 530 0.76 -22.57 -8.39
CA VAL A 530 0.09 -23.43 -9.38
C VAL A 530 -0.86 -24.42 -8.72
N SER A 531 -1.96 -24.69 -9.40
CA SER A 531 -3.01 -25.58 -8.95
C SER A 531 -3.38 -26.57 -10.06
N GLY A 532 -3.51 -27.84 -9.72
CA GLY A 532 -3.90 -28.91 -10.65
C GLY A 532 -2.71 -29.55 -11.37
N ILE A 533 -1.51 -29.04 -11.06
CA ILE A 533 -0.20 -29.55 -11.43
C ILE A 533 0.76 -29.34 -10.25
N SER A 534 1.91 -30.01 -10.29
CA SER A 534 3.07 -29.69 -9.46
C SER A 534 4.32 -29.48 -10.31
N VAL A 535 5.23 -28.64 -9.81
CA VAL A 535 6.42 -28.21 -10.53
C VAL A 535 7.70 -28.47 -9.74
N GLU A 536 8.76 -28.84 -10.46
CA GLU A 536 10.12 -28.93 -9.92
C GLU A 536 10.90 -27.73 -10.45
N ILE A 537 11.42 -26.90 -9.54
CA ILE A 537 12.14 -25.67 -9.84
C ILE A 537 13.56 -25.81 -9.27
N LYS A 538 14.55 -25.33 -10.01
CA LYS A 538 15.92 -25.21 -9.53
C LYS A 538 16.21 -23.74 -9.21
N GLU A 539 16.68 -23.47 -8.01
CA GLU A 539 17.23 -22.16 -7.63
C GLU A 539 18.67 -22.03 -8.15
N THR A 540 19.01 -20.85 -8.67
CA THR A 540 20.32 -20.51 -9.23
C THR A 540 20.75 -19.13 -8.73
N GLU A 541 22.02 -18.77 -8.95
CA GLU A 541 22.52 -17.43 -8.61
C GLU A 541 21.77 -16.32 -9.37
N ASP A 542 21.30 -16.62 -10.58
CA ASP A 542 20.62 -15.68 -11.48
C ASP A 542 19.07 -15.78 -11.45
N GLY A 543 18.50 -16.53 -10.49
CA GLY A 543 17.05 -16.73 -10.37
C GLY A 543 16.61 -18.19 -10.45
N TYR A 544 15.52 -18.48 -11.15
CA TYR A 544 14.85 -19.79 -11.11
C TYR A 544 14.76 -20.44 -12.48
N ILE A 545 14.84 -21.78 -12.52
CA ILE A 545 14.71 -22.57 -13.75
C ILE A 545 13.69 -23.69 -13.57
N LEU A 546 12.67 -23.73 -14.43
CA LEU A 546 11.69 -24.81 -14.46
C LEU A 546 12.34 -26.10 -14.96
N LYS A 547 12.22 -27.18 -14.18
CA LYS A 547 12.74 -28.51 -14.52
C LYS A 547 11.67 -29.47 -14.97
N LYS A 548 10.53 -29.53 -14.28
CA LYS A 548 9.45 -30.48 -14.58
C LYS A 548 8.09 -29.90 -14.26
N VAL A 549 7.10 -30.32 -15.04
CA VAL A 549 5.67 -30.13 -14.77
C VAL A 549 5.01 -31.49 -14.70
N LYS A 550 4.22 -31.73 -13.65
CA LYS A 550 3.51 -32.99 -13.43
C LYS A 550 2.03 -32.73 -13.17
N LYS A 551 1.18 -33.63 -13.64
CA LYS A 551 -0.24 -33.74 -13.26
C LYS A 551 -0.47 -35.14 -12.69
N ASP A 552 -1.12 -35.22 -11.53
CA ASP A 552 -1.38 -36.50 -10.84
C ASP A 552 -0.13 -37.38 -10.67
N GLY A 553 1.00 -36.73 -10.37
CA GLY A 553 2.31 -37.36 -10.20
C GLY A 553 3.00 -37.80 -11.51
N LYS A 554 2.36 -37.67 -12.68
CA LYS A 554 2.91 -38.04 -13.99
C LYS A 554 3.41 -36.82 -14.73
N THR A 555 4.50 -36.96 -15.49
CA THR A 555 5.04 -35.87 -16.32
C THR A 555 4.07 -35.54 -17.44
N VAL A 556 3.75 -34.25 -17.60
CA VAL A 556 2.89 -33.74 -18.68
C VAL A 556 3.56 -34.03 -20.03
N GLN A 557 2.80 -34.63 -20.95
CA GLN A 557 3.23 -34.93 -22.31
C GLN A 557 2.84 -33.80 -23.25
N ASP A 558 3.64 -33.55 -24.29
CA ASP A 558 3.46 -32.40 -25.21
C ASP A 558 2.07 -32.34 -25.85
N LYS A 559 1.49 -33.51 -26.12
CA LYS A 559 0.20 -33.68 -26.80
C LYS A 559 -1.01 -33.74 -25.86
N ASP A 560 -0.79 -33.66 -24.54
CA ASP A 560 -1.90 -33.54 -23.59
C ASP A 560 -2.64 -32.21 -23.86
N THR A 561 -3.89 -32.09 -23.41
CA THR A 561 -4.68 -30.86 -23.61
C THR A 561 -5.29 -30.43 -22.30
N PHE A 562 -5.19 -29.14 -22.01
CA PHE A 562 -5.63 -28.54 -20.76
C PHE A 562 -6.39 -27.26 -21.02
N THR A 563 -7.41 -26.99 -20.20
CA THR A 563 -7.93 -25.65 -19.99
C THR A 563 -7.15 -25.01 -18.84
N VAL A 564 -6.50 -23.89 -19.11
CA VAL A 564 -5.58 -23.22 -18.19
C VAL A 564 -6.12 -21.83 -17.87
N THR A 565 -6.21 -21.50 -16.58
CA THR A 565 -6.45 -20.13 -16.11
C THR A 565 -5.16 -19.52 -15.58
N CYS A 566 -4.75 -18.37 -16.10
CA CYS A 566 -3.65 -17.57 -15.60
C CYS A 566 -4.20 -16.37 -14.80
N LEU A 567 -3.69 -16.15 -13.59
CA LEU A 567 -3.98 -14.95 -12.80
C LEU A 567 -2.75 -14.04 -12.83
N ALA A 568 -2.94 -12.84 -13.35
CA ALA A 568 -1.89 -11.82 -13.45
C ALA A 568 -2.51 -10.44 -13.64
N ILE A 569 -1.71 -9.39 -13.40
CA ILE A 569 -2.12 -8.02 -13.76
C ILE A 569 -2.08 -7.82 -15.29
N PRO A 570 -2.97 -6.98 -15.87
CA PRO A 570 -3.04 -6.74 -17.31
C PRO A 570 -1.70 -6.45 -17.98
N LYS A 571 -0.92 -5.53 -17.42
CA LYS A 571 0.41 -5.16 -17.94
C LYS A 571 1.33 -6.35 -18.19
N HIS A 572 1.33 -7.35 -17.31
CA HIS A 572 2.19 -8.53 -17.49
C HIS A 572 1.67 -9.41 -18.62
N MET A 573 0.36 -9.62 -18.71
CA MET A 573 -0.23 -10.45 -19.77
C MET A 573 -0.21 -9.77 -21.14
N GLU A 574 -0.30 -8.45 -21.21
CA GLU A 574 -0.09 -7.67 -22.44
C GLU A 574 1.31 -7.84 -23.02
N ALA A 575 2.32 -8.00 -22.15
CA ALA A 575 3.70 -8.27 -22.53
C ALA A 575 4.03 -9.76 -22.71
N TYR A 576 3.05 -10.65 -22.56
CA TYR A 576 3.28 -12.08 -22.59
C TYR A 576 3.75 -12.55 -23.98
N PRO A 577 4.85 -13.33 -24.07
CA PRO A 577 5.35 -13.87 -25.33
C PRO A 577 4.48 -15.06 -25.75
N ALA A 578 3.28 -14.79 -26.28
CA ALA A 578 2.46 -15.81 -26.91
C ALA A 578 2.89 -15.99 -28.37
N ASP A 579 3.10 -17.24 -28.79
CA ASP A 579 3.10 -17.58 -30.21
C ASP A 579 1.68 -17.39 -30.78
N ASP A 580 1.55 -17.28 -32.11
CA ASP A 580 0.26 -17.11 -32.83
C ASP A 580 -0.81 -18.19 -32.51
N THR A 581 -0.46 -19.24 -31.74
CA THR A 581 -1.33 -20.37 -31.39
C THR A 581 -2.01 -20.25 -30.02
N VAL A 582 -1.50 -19.43 -29.09
CA VAL A 582 -2.06 -19.29 -27.73
C VAL A 582 -2.81 -17.97 -27.63
N VAL A 583 -4.14 -18.06 -27.55
CA VAL A 583 -5.02 -16.91 -27.31
C VAL A 583 -5.55 -17.00 -25.89
N PHE A 584 -5.36 -15.93 -25.12
CA PHE A 584 -5.90 -15.79 -23.78
C PHE A 584 -7.20 -14.99 -23.84
N ASP A 585 -8.31 -15.62 -23.43
CA ASP A 585 -9.58 -14.95 -23.22
C ASP A 585 -9.61 -14.37 -21.81
N GLY A 586 -9.67 -13.03 -21.70
CA GLY A 586 -9.83 -12.36 -20.41
C GLY A 586 -11.23 -12.60 -19.83
N ALA A 587 -11.32 -12.88 -18.53
CA ALA A 587 -12.59 -12.96 -17.84
C ALA A 587 -13.27 -11.58 -17.71
N ASP A 588 -14.60 -11.55 -17.75
CA ASP A 588 -15.39 -10.31 -17.66
C ASP A 588 -15.31 -9.62 -16.28
N THR A 589 -15.00 -10.39 -15.24
CA THR A 589 -14.90 -9.91 -13.85
C THR A 589 -13.48 -10.04 -13.32
N THR A 590 -13.11 -9.13 -12.41
CA THR A 590 -11.84 -9.24 -11.68
C THR A 590 -11.85 -10.46 -10.77
N VAL A 591 -10.66 -10.98 -10.45
CA VAL A 591 -10.53 -12.15 -9.56
C VAL A 591 -11.12 -11.88 -8.18
N LYS A 592 -10.95 -10.65 -7.65
CA LYS A 592 -11.52 -10.24 -6.36
C LYS A 592 -13.05 -10.33 -6.38
N ASN A 593 -13.70 -9.86 -7.44
CA ASN A 593 -15.16 -9.93 -7.56
C ASN A 593 -15.67 -11.37 -7.73
N THR A 594 -14.95 -12.19 -8.49
CA THR A 594 -15.27 -13.62 -8.62
C THR A 594 -15.15 -14.34 -7.26
N TRP A 595 -14.10 -14.00 -6.49
CA TRP A 595 -13.89 -14.55 -5.15
C TRP A 595 -14.97 -14.10 -4.17
N THR A 596 -15.24 -12.80 -4.07
CA THR A 596 -16.27 -12.26 -3.16
C THR A 596 -17.66 -12.76 -3.52
N GLY A 597 -17.99 -12.84 -4.82
CA GLY A 597 -19.24 -13.43 -5.28
C GLY A 597 -19.42 -14.87 -4.81
N TYR A 598 -18.38 -15.70 -4.94
CA TYR A 598 -18.44 -17.08 -4.46
C TYR A 598 -18.61 -17.19 -2.94
N VAL A 599 -17.88 -16.38 -2.16
CA VAL A 599 -17.97 -16.46 -0.69
C VAL A 599 -19.27 -15.88 -0.13
N SER A 600 -19.87 -14.89 -0.80
CA SER A 600 -21.13 -14.27 -0.36
C SER A 600 -22.37 -15.13 -0.64
N ASP A 601 -22.26 -16.23 -1.39
CA ASP A 601 -23.37 -17.15 -1.66
C ASP A 601 -23.81 -17.99 -0.42
N GLY A 602 -23.06 -17.92 0.70
CA GLY A 602 -23.47 -18.46 2.01
C GLY A 602 -23.15 -19.94 2.27
N ASP A 603 -22.77 -20.71 1.25
CA ASP A 603 -22.37 -22.12 1.34
C ASP A 603 -20.91 -22.35 0.87
N ALA A 604 -20.10 -21.29 0.86
CA ALA A 604 -18.74 -21.34 0.32
C ALA A 604 -17.82 -22.26 1.13
N VAL A 605 -17.22 -23.24 0.46
CA VAL A 605 -16.23 -24.14 1.05
C VAL A 605 -14.88 -23.91 0.38
N LEU A 606 -13.86 -23.64 1.19
CA LEU A 606 -12.48 -23.53 0.72
C LEU A 606 -11.91 -24.93 0.40
N ALA A 607 -11.21 -25.04 -0.72
CA ALA A 607 -10.48 -26.24 -1.07
C ALA A 607 -9.30 -26.48 -0.11
N GLU A 608 -8.89 -27.75 0.07
CA GLU A 608 -7.66 -28.07 0.81
C GLU A 608 -6.41 -27.68 0.00
N PRO A 609 -5.28 -27.34 0.65
CA PRO A 609 -4.03 -27.09 -0.05
C PRO A 609 -3.43 -28.38 -0.62
N GLU A 610 -2.63 -28.22 -1.67
CA GLU A 610 -1.82 -29.28 -2.27
C GLU A 610 -0.36 -28.83 -2.37
N ASP A 611 0.59 -29.74 -2.16
CA ASP A 611 2.01 -29.49 -2.42
C ASP A 611 2.23 -29.30 -3.92
N TYR A 612 2.55 -28.07 -4.33
CA TYR A 612 2.58 -27.72 -5.75
C TYR A 612 3.98 -27.32 -6.24
N ILE A 613 4.92 -26.99 -5.35
CA ILE A 613 6.32 -26.71 -5.68
C ILE A 613 7.27 -27.65 -4.95
N THR A 614 8.28 -28.12 -5.67
CA THR A 614 9.54 -28.60 -5.09
C THR A 614 10.70 -27.74 -5.60
N LEU A 615 11.30 -26.96 -4.71
CA LEU A 615 12.47 -26.13 -4.97
C LEU A 615 13.75 -26.89 -4.63
N ARG A 616 14.74 -26.87 -5.53
CA ARG A 616 15.99 -27.63 -5.42
C ARG A 616 17.25 -26.79 -5.60
#